data_AF-A0A7J9YUX2-F1
#
_entry.id   AF-A0A7J9YUX2-F1
#
_cell.length_a   1.000
_cell.length_b   1.000
_cell.length_c   1.000
_cell.angle_alpha   90.00
_cell.angle_beta   90.00
_cell.angle_gamma   90.00
#
_symmetry.space_group_name_H-M   'P 1'
#
loop_
_entity.id
_entity.type
_entity.pdbx_description
1 polymer ?
#
loop_
_entity_poly.entity_id
_entity_poly.type
_entity_poly.pdbx_seq_one_letter_code
_entity_poly.pdbx_strand_id
1 'polypeptide(L)' 'MSPALGTLASRTALLRWKLVYDGGKWLFEHGRRFWGNLSQDERSDLGRLIKASKGRRTNLSDPEYERLKLLVKRGFTGSG' A
#
# COMPACT_ATOMS: atom_id res chain seq x y z
N MET A 1 14.26 25.63 -15.75
CA MET A 1 13.41 24.56 -15.17
C MET A 1 13.78 24.44 -13.70
N SER A 2 12.91 24.89 -12.78
CA SER A 2 13.24 25.02 -11.36
C SER A 2 13.36 23.64 -10.68
N PRO A 3 14.54 23.25 -10.16
CA PRO A 3 14.76 21.93 -9.54
C PRO A 3 14.12 21.76 -8.15
N ALA A 4 13.49 22.81 -7.60
CA ALA A 4 12.93 22.80 -6.24
C ALA A 4 11.62 22.00 -6.09
N LEU A 5 10.85 21.81 -7.17
CA LEU A 5 9.56 21.10 -7.11
C LEU A 5 9.71 19.58 -7.06
N GLY A 6 10.80 19.02 -7.59
CA GLY A 6 11.06 17.57 -7.58
C GLY A 6 11.25 17.03 -6.17
N THR A 7 12.05 17.72 -5.35
CA THR A 7 12.46 17.24 -4.03
C THR A 7 11.30 17.16 -3.02
N LEU A 8 10.32 18.06 -3.11
CA LEU A 8 9.13 18.06 -2.24
C LEU A 8 8.10 17.00 -2.66
N ALA A 9 7.91 16.80 -3.96
CA ALA A 9 7.04 15.75 -4.49
C ALA A 9 7.57 14.35 -4.13
N SER A 10 8.89 14.14 -4.20
CA SER A 10 9.52 12.88 -3.80
C SER A 10 9.35 12.60 -2.31
N ARG A 11 9.47 13.62 -1.44
CA ARG A 11 9.31 13.46 0.02
C ARG A 11 7.87 13.12 0.41
N THR A 12 6.87 13.77 -0.20
CA THR A 12 5.45 13.46 0.04
C THR A 12 5.08 12.07 -0.50
N ALA A 13 5.61 11.68 -1.65
CA ALA A 13 5.44 10.33 -2.19
C ALA A 13 6.06 9.25 -1.28
N LEU A 14 7.23 9.50 -0.68
CA LEU A 14 7.87 8.59 0.28
C LEU A 14 7.07 8.44 1.57
N LEU A 15 6.56 9.55 2.12
CA LEU A 15 5.67 9.52 3.30
C LEU A 15 4.39 8.75 3.00
N ARG A 16 3.81 8.95 1.81
CA ARG A 16 2.60 8.25 1.35
C ARG A 16 2.85 6.76 1.14
N TRP A 17 4.00 6.38 0.59
CA TRP A 17 4.42 4.98 0.48
C TRP A 17 4.51 4.31 1.84
N LYS A 18 5.21 4.95 2.78
CA LYS A 18 5.41 4.39 4.13
C LYS A 18 4.08 4.11 4.82
N LEU A 19 3.13 5.05 4.73
CA LEU A 19 1.77 4.84 5.27
C LEU A 19 1.03 3.67 4.60
N VAL A 20 1.12 3.53 3.27
CA VAL A 20 0.50 2.41 2.55
C VAL A 20 1.15 1.08 2.93
N TYR A 21 2.48 1.03 2.99
CA TYR A 21 3.22 -0.18 3.32
C TYR A 21 3.01 -0.60 4.77
N ASP A 22 3.17 0.31 5.72
CA ASP A 22 2.96 0.03 7.15
C ASP A 22 1.50 -0.32 7.41
N GLY A 23 0.56 0.39 6.78
CA GLY A 23 -0.86 0.08 6.84
C GLY A 23 -1.18 -1.31 6.30
N GLY A 24 -0.66 -1.66 5.12
CA GLY A 24 -0.87 -2.97 4.52
C GLY A 24 -0.19 -4.12 5.26
N LYS A 25 1.02 -3.88 5.77
CA LYS A 25 1.73 -4.84 6.63
C LYS A 25 0.95 -5.08 7.92
N TRP A 26 0.50 -4.01 8.58
CA TRP A 26 -0.33 -4.12 9.78
C TRP A 26 -1.64 -4.86 9.50
N LEU A 27 -2.28 -4.60 8.36
CA LEU A 27 -3.53 -5.27 7.97
C LEU A 27 -3.31 -6.75 7.64
N PHE A 28 -2.16 -7.10 7.07
CA PHE A 28 -1.76 -8.49 6.83
C PHE A 28 -1.45 -9.24 8.13
N GLU A 29 -0.71 -8.63 9.06
CA GLU A 29 -0.26 -9.27 10.30
C GLU A 29 -1.32 -9.26 11.42
N HIS A 30 -2.05 -8.15 11.58
CA HIS A 30 -2.96 -7.89 12.70
C HIS A 30 -4.40 -7.60 12.28
N GLY A 31 -4.66 -7.45 10.97
CA GLY A 31 -5.96 -7.04 10.45
C GLY A 31 -7.07 -8.10 10.51
N ARG A 32 -6.96 -9.17 11.33
CA ARG A 32 -8.02 -10.20 11.47
C ARG A 32 -9.41 -9.60 11.68
N ARG A 33 -9.52 -8.48 12.40
CA ARG A 33 -10.77 -7.74 12.61
C ARG A 33 -11.30 -7.04 11.34
N PHE A 34 -10.41 -6.65 10.45
CA PHE A 34 -10.67 -5.94 9.18
C PHE A 34 -10.77 -6.87 7.98
N TRP A 35 -10.45 -8.15 8.17
CA TRP A 35 -10.53 -9.16 7.12
C TRP A 35 -11.94 -9.28 6.55
N GLY A 36 -13.01 -8.99 7.32
CA GLY A 36 -14.38 -8.92 6.80
C GLY A 36 -14.58 -7.94 5.63
N ASN A 37 -13.69 -6.95 5.49
CA ASN A 37 -13.70 -5.96 4.42
C ASN A 37 -12.96 -6.39 3.15
N LEU A 38 -12.19 -7.50 3.22
CA LEU A 38 -11.39 -8.01 2.12
C LEU A 38 -11.77 -9.46 1.83
N SER A 39 -11.97 -9.75 0.55
CA SER A 39 -12.16 -11.11 0.06
C SER A 39 -10.91 -11.96 0.28
N GLN A 40 -11.03 -13.28 0.26
CA GLN A 40 -9.88 -14.18 0.43
C GLN A 40 -8.78 -13.95 -0.62
N ASP A 41 -9.19 -13.68 -1.87
CA ASP A 41 -8.27 -13.31 -2.95
C ASP A 41 -7.56 -11.99 -2.68
N GLU A 42 -8.30 -10.96 -2.23
CA GLU A 42 -7.76 -9.64 -1.89
C GLU A 42 -6.75 -9.70 -0.75
N ARG A 43 -6.97 -10.56 0.26
CA ARG A 43 -6.00 -10.78 1.35
C ARG A 43 -4.73 -11.46 0.84
N SER A 44 -4.88 -12.43 -0.06
CA SER A 44 -3.76 -13.13 -0.68
C SER A 44 -2.94 -12.18 -1.55
N ASP A 45 -3.62 -11.33 -2.31
CA ASP A 45 -3.03 -10.30 -3.17
C ASP A 45 -2.30 -9.24 -2.33
N LEU A 46 -2.90 -8.79 -1.21
CA LEU A 46 -2.24 -7.88 -0.25
C LEU A 46 -0.93 -8.49 0.29
N GLY A 47 -0.97 -9.74 0.74
CA GLY A 47 0.22 -10.44 1.23
C GLY A 47 1.29 -10.62 0.15
N ARG A 48 0.89 -10.92 -1.09
CA ARG A 48 1.79 -11.02 -2.24
C ARG A 48 2.46 -9.68 -2.52
N LEU A 49 1.71 -8.58 -2.57
CA LEU A 49 2.22 -7.23 -2.86
C LEU A 49 3.14 -6.72 -1.76
N ILE A 50 2.80 -6.96 -0.48
CA ILE A 50 3.67 -6.61 0.64
C ILE A 50 5.01 -7.36 0.55
N LYS A 51 4.98 -8.66 0.25
CA LYS A 51 6.20 -9.47 0.04
C LYS A 51 7.00 -9.02 -1.18
N ALA A 52 6.32 -8.76 -2.31
CA ALA A 52 6.94 -8.30 -3.55
C ALA A 52 7.65 -6.95 -3.38
N SER A 53 7.03 -6.02 -2.64
CA SER A 53 7.62 -4.71 -2.39
C SER A 53 8.93 -4.77 -1.60
N LYS A 54 9.11 -5.77 -0.72
CA LYS A 54 10.24 -5.84 0.23
C LYS A 54 10.45 -4.51 0.98
N GLY A 55 9.37 -3.76 1.25
CA GLY A 55 9.41 -2.45 1.92
C GLY A 55 9.78 -1.27 1.03
N ARG A 56 10.02 -1.46 -0.27
CA ARG A 56 10.41 -0.40 -1.21
C ARG A 56 9.36 -0.23 -2.31
N ARG A 57 8.94 1.01 -2.56
CA ARG A 57 8.01 1.35 -3.65
C ARG A 57 8.53 0.98 -5.03
N THR A 58 9.83 1.14 -5.26
CA THR A 58 10.47 0.89 -6.56
C THR A 58 10.44 -0.58 -6.97
N ASN A 59 10.17 -1.50 -6.04
CA ASN A 59 10.03 -2.93 -6.32
C ASN A 59 8.63 -3.30 -6.80
N LEU A 60 7.68 -2.36 -6.76
CA LEU A 60 6.35 -2.51 -7.31
C LEU A 60 6.26 -1.71 -8.60
N SER A 61 5.51 -2.24 -9.56
CA SER A 61 5.04 -1.50 -10.72
C SER A 61 3.97 -0.49 -10.29
N ASP A 62 3.73 0.54 -11.10
CA ASP A 62 2.63 1.49 -10.86
C ASP A 62 1.25 0.84 -10.63
N PRO A 63 0.81 -0.14 -11.45
CA PRO A 63 -0.45 -0.85 -11.20
C PRO A 63 -0.44 -1.64 -9.89
N GLU A 64 0.69 -2.25 -9.52
CA GLU A 64 0.84 -3.02 -8.28
C GLU A 64 0.77 -2.12 -7.04
N TYR A 65 1.35 -0.93 -7.13
CA TYR A 65 1.25 0.06 -6.07
C TYR A 65 -0.16 0.61 -5.90
N GLU A 66 -0.83 0.95 -7.00
CA GLU A 66 -2.22 1.42 -6.93
C GLU A 66 -3.14 0.30 -6.41
N ARG A 67 -2.88 -0.96 -6.79
CA ARG A 67 -3.57 -2.13 -6.23
C ARG A 67 -3.35 -2.25 -4.72
N LEU A 68 -2.09 -2.17 -4.26
CA LEU A 68 -1.76 -2.23 -2.83
C LEU A 68 -2.49 -1.14 -2.06
N LYS A 69 -2.42 0.10 -2.54
CA LYS A 69 -3.08 1.26 -1.93
C LYS A 69 -4.60 1.08 -1.85
N LEU A 70 -5.22 0.53 -2.89
CA LEU A 70 -6.65 0.25 -2.93
C LEU A 70 -7.06 -0.85 -1.94
N LEU A 71 -6.28 -1.94 -1.85
CA LEU A 71 -6.49 -3.00 -0.88
C LEU A 71 -6.35 -2.51 0.56
N VAL A 72 -5.34 -1.66 0.83
CA VAL A 72 -5.15 -1.03 2.14
C VAL A 72 -6.34 -0.15 2.48
N LYS A 73 -6.78 0.71 1.55
CA LYS A 73 -7.96 1.56 1.74
C LYS A 73 -9.20 0.71 2.05
N ARG A 74 -9.50 -0.30 1.22
CA ARG A 74 -10.63 -1.23 1.42
C ARG A 74 -10.58 -1.92 2.76
N GLY A 75 -9.41 -2.43 3.15
CA GLY A 75 -9.23 -3.09 4.43
C GLY A 75 -9.62 -2.19 5.60
N PHE A 76 -9.21 -0.91 5.58
CA PHE A 76 -9.53 0.04 6.66
C PHE A 76 -10.95 0.58 6.61
N THR A 77 -11.49 0.89 5.43
CA THR A 77 -12.78 1.60 5.31
C THR A 77 -13.97 0.68 5.02
N GLY A 78 -13.74 -0.55 4.56
CA GLY A 78 -14.81 -1.42 4.04
C GLY A 78 -15.44 -0.92 2.74
N SER A 79 -14.88 0.12 2.11
CA SER A 79 -15.42 0.74 0.90
C SER A 79 -14.40 0.68 -0.23
N GLY A 80 -14.83 0.15 -1.36
CA GLY A 80 -14.00 -0.16 -2.52
C GLY A 80 -14.07 0.83 -3.66
#